data_AF-A0A2H0M6U8-F1
#
_entry.id   AF-A0A2H0M6U8-F1
#
_cell.length_a   1.000
_cell.length_b   1.000
_cell.length_c   1.000
_cell.angle_alpha   90.00
_cell.angle_beta   90.00
_cell.angle_gamma   90.00
#
_symmetry.space_group_name_H-M   'P 1'
#
loop_
_entity.id
_entity.type
_entity.pdbx_description
1 polymer ?
#
loop_
_entity_poly.entity_id
_entity_poly.type
_entity_poly.pdbx_seq_one_letter_code
_entity_poly.pdbx_strand_id
1 'polypeptide(L)'
;MPQLLSTTISLILGSVLVINGVAVKTDDIIADATTAVNGANLHQIATVLEVYYMDHDEYPEVKGGAELIDLFREEGYIRNRPLDPKIFQYETILGGQDYILEINK
;
A
#
# COMPACT_ATOMS: atom_id res chain seq x y z
N MET A 1 12.35 -54.68 1.70
CA MET A 1 13.35 -53.61 1.95
C MET A 1 13.28 -52.43 0.96
N PRO A 2 13.18 -52.59 -0.38
CA PRO A 2 13.20 -51.44 -1.31
C PRO A 2 11.95 -50.55 -1.27
N GLN A 3 10.81 -51.11 -0.86
CA GLN A 3 9.53 -50.38 -0.77
C GLN A 3 9.54 -49.28 0.30
N LEU A 4 10.13 -49.55 1.47
CA LEU A 4 10.26 -48.57 2.56
C LEU A 4 11.17 -47.40 2.17
N LEU A 5 12.24 -47.68 1.42
CA LEU A 5 13.15 -46.64 0.95
C LEU A 5 12.46 -45.73 -0.10
N SER A 6 11.69 -46.32 -1.01
CA SER A 6 10.95 -45.58 -2.04
C SER A 6 9.85 -44.68 -1.47
N THR A 7 9.10 -45.13 -0.47
CA THR A 7 8.09 -44.28 0.20
C THR A 7 8.72 -43.16 0.99
N THR A 8 9.86 -43.41 1.65
CA THR A 8 10.56 -42.37 2.44
C THR A 8 11.13 -41.27 1.54
N ILE A 9 11.73 -41.63 0.40
CA ILE A 9 12.25 -40.65 -0.59
C ILE A 9 11.10 -39.84 -1.19
N SER A 10 9.96 -40.48 -1.51
CA SER A 10 8.80 -39.80 -2.09
C SER A 10 8.16 -38.79 -1.12
N LEU A 11 8.12 -39.12 0.18
CA LEU A 11 7.64 -38.21 1.23
C LEU A 11 8.54 -36.98 1.39
N ILE A 12 9.87 -37.17 1.35
CA ILE A 12 10.84 -36.07 1.45
C ILE A 12 10.80 -35.18 0.21
N LEU A 13 10.73 -35.76 -0.99
CA LEU A 13 10.62 -34.96 -2.23
C LEU A 13 9.28 -34.22 -2.32
N GLY A 14 8.19 -34.86 -1.89
CA GLY A 14 6.87 -34.24 -1.82
C GLY A 14 6.81 -33.07 -0.85
N SER A 15 7.40 -33.21 0.35
CA SER A 15 7.43 -32.12 1.33
C SER A 15 8.28 -30.95 0.86
N VAL A 16 9.44 -31.20 0.26
CA VAL A 16 10.32 -30.15 -0.29
C VAL A 16 9.65 -29.37 -1.43
N LEU A 17 8.92 -30.06 -2.32
CA LEU A 17 8.19 -29.42 -3.43
C LEU A 17 6.99 -28.59 -2.96
N VAL A 18 6.19 -29.11 -2.03
CA VAL A 18 5.00 -28.41 -1.52
C VAL A 18 5.40 -27.20 -0.66
N ILE A 19 6.39 -27.35 0.22
CA ILE A 19 6.83 -26.27 1.11
C ILE A 19 7.44 -25.12 0.29
N ASN A 20 8.35 -25.43 -0.65
CA ASN A 20 8.97 -24.38 -1.47
C ASN A 20 8.00 -23.80 -2.51
N GLY A 21 7.13 -24.61 -3.11
CA GLY A 21 6.18 -24.12 -4.13
C GLY A 21 5.08 -23.20 -3.59
N VAL A 22 4.65 -23.41 -2.34
CA VAL A 22 3.61 -22.59 -1.68
C VAL A 22 4.20 -21.32 -1.05
N ALA A 23 5.42 -21.39 -0.51
CA ALA A 23 6.12 -20.23 0.03
C ALA A 23 6.53 -19.22 -1.07
N VAL A 24 7.00 -19.70 -2.22
CA VAL A 24 7.58 -18.85 -3.28
C VAL A 24 6.55 -17.98 -4.03
N LYS A 25 5.24 -18.16 -3.84
CA LYS A 25 4.23 -17.36 -4.57
C LYS A 25 3.36 -16.46 -3.70
N THR A 26 3.24 -16.75 -2.40
CA THR A 26 2.30 -16.03 -1.56
C THR A 26 2.81 -14.62 -1.25
N ASP A 27 4.10 -14.49 -0.95
CA ASP A 27 4.73 -13.21 -0.65
C ASP A 27 4.74 -12.27 -1.87
N ASP A 28 5.05 -12.79 -3.05
CA ASP A 28 5.01 -12.03 -4.31
C ASP A 28 3.60 -11.51 -4.63
N ILE A 29 2.57 -12.35 -4.45
CA ILE A 29 1.17 -11.94 -4.66
C ILE A 29 0.77 -10.84 -3.68
N ILE A 30 1.18 -10.94 -2.41
CA ILE A 30 0.90 -9.92 -1.40
C ILE A 30 1.62 -8.61 -1.73
N ALA A 31 2.87 -8.68 -2.19
CA ALA A 31 3.65 -7.50 -2.58
C ALA A 31 3.03 -6.78 -3.79
N ASP A 32 2.60 -7.52 -4.81
CA ASP A 32 1.91 -6.98 -5.98
C ASP A 32 0.57 -6.34 -5.60
N ALA A 33 -0.22 -7.02 -4.77
CA ALA A 33 -1.49 -6.50 -4.28
C ALA A 33 -1.29 -5.22 -3.46
N THR A 34 -0.27 -5.18 -2.60
CA THR A 34 0.07 -4.01 -1.79
C THR A 34 0.46 -2.83 -2.68
N THR A 35 1.29 -3.08 -3.70
CA THR A 35 1.69 -2.04 -4.67
C THR A 35 0.50 -1.49 -5.44
N ALA A 36 -0.40 -2.36 -5.91
CA ALA A 36 -1.62 -1.95 -6.61
C ALA A 36 -2.54 -1.11 -5.72
N VAL A 37 -2.75 -1.53 -4.47
CA VAL A 37 -3.55 -0.79 -3.49
C VAL A 37 -2.92 0.57 -3.18
N ASN A 38 -1.60 0.63 -3.00
CA ASN A 38 -0.92 1.89 -2.72
C ASN A 38 -1.00 2.87 -3.89
N GLY A 39 -0.85 2.38 -5.13
CA GLY A 39 -1.03 3.19 -6.33
C GLY A 39 -2.47 3.71 -6.49
N ALA A 40 -3.47 2.88 -6.20
CA ALA A 40 -4.87 3.31 -6.21
C ALA A 40 -5.16 4.36 -5.14
N ASN A 41 -4.66 4.15 -3.91
CA ASN A 41 -4.78 5.12 -2.82
C ASN A 41 -4.09 6.45 -3.17
N LEU A 42 -2.90 6.42 -3.78
CA LEU A 42 -2.19 7.62 -4.22
C LEU A 42 -3.07 8.47 -5.16
N HIS A 43 -3.69 7.83 -6.16
CA HIS A 43 -4.58 8.52 -7.09
C HIS A 43 -5.85 9.06 -6.43
N GLN A 44 -6.42 8.31 -5.48
CA GLN A 44 -7.56 8.79 -4.70
C GLN A 44 -7.20 10.00 -3.84
N ILE A 45 -6.05 9.98 -3.16
CA ILE A 45 -5.56 11.10 -2.34
C ILE A 45 -5.32 12.33 -3.21
N ALA A 46 -4.68 12.18 -4.38
CA ALA A 46 -4.51 13.27 -5.34
C ALA A 46 -5.86 13.87 -5.75
N THR A 47 -6.85 13.03 -6.06
CA THR A 47 -8.20 13.51 -6.40
C THR A 47 -8.83 14.30 -5.26
N VAL A 48 -8.67 13.82 -4.02
CA VAL A 48 -9.21 14.49 -2.83
C VAL A 48 -8.52 15.84 -2.59
N LEU A 49 -7.20 15.94 -2.83
CA LEU A 49 -6.47 17.21 -2.77
C LEU A 49 -7.07 18.25 -3.72
N GLU A 50 -7.41 17.87 -4.96
CA GLU A 50 -8.05 18.79 -5.91
C GLU A 50 -9.42 19.27 -5.41
N VAL A 51 -10.22 18.37 -4.83
CA VAL A 51 -11.53 18.73 -4.26
C VAL A 51 -11.36 19.65 -3.05
N TYR A 52 -10.39 19.36 -2.18
CA TYR A 52 -10.07 20.23 -1.05
C TYR A 52 -9.68 21.64 -1.52
N TYR A 53 -8.81 21.74 -2.53
CA TYR A 53 -8.40 23.01 -3.11
C TYR A 53 -9.59 23.79 -3.69
N MET A 54 -10.54 23.11 -4.33
CA MET A 54 -11.75 23.77 -4.84
C MET A 54 -12.63 24.38 -3.73
N ASP A 55 -12.58 23.83 -2.52
CA ASP A 55 -13.37 24.33 -1.39
C ASP A 55 -12.62 25.40 -0.57
N HIS A 56 -11.28 25.36 -0.54
CA HIS A 56 -10.44 26.18 0.34
C HIS A 56 -9.54 27.20 -0.38
N ASP A 57 -9.46 27.14 -1.72
CA ASP A 57 -8.53 27.91 -2.57
C ASP A 57 -7.02 27.67 -2.27
N GLU A 58 -6.71 26.64 -1.48
CA GLU A 58 -5.35 26.22 -1.12
C GLU A 58 -5.29 24.72 -0.80
N TYR A 59 -4.11 24.12 -0.96
CA TYR A 59 -3.83 22.75 -0.53
C TYR A 59 -3.50 22.70 0.98
N PRO A 60 -3.84 21.60 1.68
CA PRO A 60 -3.71 21.51 3.13
C PRO A 60 -2.31 21.74 3.70
N GLU A 61 -2.13 22.70 4.60
CA GLU A 61 -0.84 22.92 5.30
C GLU A 61 -0.58 21.93 6.45
N VAL A 62 -0.35 20.67 6.11
CA VAL A 62 -0.08 19.57 7.07
C VAL A 62 1.28 18.91 6.81
N LYS A 63 1.82 18.20 7.82
CA LYS A 63 3.14 17.56 7.74
C LYS A 63 3.03 16.07 7.43
N GLY A 64 3.16 15.74 6.14
CA GLY A 64 3.22 14.36 5.66
C GLY A 64 1.85 13.71 5.47
N GLY A 65 1.85 12.53 4.85
CA GLY A 65 0.62 11.88 4.40
C GLY A 65 -0.27 11.36 5.53
N ALA A 66 0.29 11.01 6.69
CA ALA A 66 -0.52 10.53 7.82
C ALA A 66 -1.46 11.62 8.35
N GLU A 67 -0.95 12.85 8.54
CA GLU A 67 -1.72 14.01 8.96
C GLU A 67 -2.72 14.43 7.89
N LEU A 68 -2.32 14.41 6.61
CA LEU A 68 -3.21 14.67 5.48
C LEU A 68 -4.42 13.75 5.44
N ILE A 69 -4.20 12.45 5.63
CA ILE A 69 -5.27 11.45 5.65
C ILE A 69 -6.20 11.65 6.85
N ASP A 70 -5.66 12.04 8.02
CA ASP A 70 -6.48 12.31 9.19
C ASP A 70 -7.34 13.57 8.98
N LEU A 71 -6.78 14.64 8.41
CA LEU A 71 -7.51 15.86 8.01
C LEU A 71 -8.67 15.52 7.07
N PHE A 72 -8.41 14.82 5.97
CA PHE A 72 -9.44 14.47 5.00
C PHE A 72 -10.57 13.61 5.58
N ARG A 73 -10.26 12.77 6.58
CA ARG A 73 -11.28 11.99 7.26
C ARG A 73 -12.10 12.85 8.22
N GLU A 74 -11.45 13.73 8.97
CA GLU A 74 -12.10 14.62 9.93
C GLU A 74 -13.03 15.62 9.25
N GLU A 75 -12.62 16.15 8.10
CA GLU A 75 -13.43 17.06 7.29
C GLU A 75 -14.42 16.34 6.35
N GLY A 76 -14.33 15.01 6.25
CA GLY A 76 -15.33 14.19 5.56
C GLY A 76 -15.11 14.02 4.06
N TYR A 77 -13.95 14.42 3.52
CA TYR A 77 -13.55 14.16 2.14
C TYR A 77 -13.33 12.67 1.85
N ILE A 78 -12.88 11.90 2.84
CA ILE A 78 -12.74 10.45 2.75
C ILE A 78 -13.46 9.75 3.89
N ARG A 79 -13.99 8.56 3.59
CA ARG A 79 -14.58 7.67 4.62
C ARG A 79 -13.60 6.60 5.09
N ASN A 80 -12.82 6.06 4.17
CA ASN A 80 -11.95 4.93 4.43
C ASN A 80 -10.50 5.42 4.50
N ARG A 81 -9.76 4.89 5.47
CA ARG A 81 -8.34 5.16 5.63
C ARG A 81 -7.51 4.13 4.85
N PRO A 82 -6.45 4.54 4.13
CA PRO A 82 -5.43 3.59 3.66
C PRO A 82 -4.90 2.73 4.81
N LEU A 83 -4.54 1.48 4.51
CA LEU A 83 -4.04 0.53 5.51
C LEU A 83 -2.76 1.01 6.19
N ASP A 84 -1.84 1.58 5.40
CA ASP A 84 -0.65 2.24 5.92
C ASP A 84 -0.60 3.69 5.39
N PRO A 85 -1.05 4.68 6.18
CA PRO A 85 -0.99 6.09 5.80
C PRO A 85 0.42 6.66 5.79
N LYS A 86 1.37 6.03 6.50
CA LYS A 86 2.73 6.58 6.70
C LYS A 86 3.61 6.43 5.46
N ILE A 87 3.24 5.55 4.54
CA ILE A 87 3.94 5.40 3.27
C ILE A 87 3.75 6.61 2.36
N PHE A 88 2.70 7.41 2.56
CA PHE A 88 2.46 8.58 1.73
C PHE A 88 3.26 9.76 2.28
N GLN A 89 4.13 10.31 1.45
CA GLN A 89 4.79 11.58 1.69
C GLN A 89 3.96 12.69 1.06
N TYR A 90 3.79 13.76 1.81
CA TYR A 90 3.06 14.92 1.38
C TYR A 90 3.74 16.19 1.87
N GLU A 91 3.92 17.14 0.97
CA GLU A 91 4.45 18.46 1.26
C GLU A 91 3.71 19.49 0.39
N THR A 92 3.27 20.58 1.01
CA THR A 92 2.77 21.75 0.27
C THR A 92 3.96 22.58 -0.18
N ILE A 93 3.86 23.14 -1.38
CA ILE A 93 4.86 24.04 -1.93
C ILE A 93 4.16 25.31 -2.43
N LEU A 94 4.96 26.35 -2.69
CA LEU A 94 4.47 27.64 -3.18
C LEU A 94 3.38 28.28 -2.29
N GLY A 95 3.38 27.97 -0.98
CA GLY A 95 2.39 28.49 -0.03
C GLY A 95 0.99 27.95 -0.27
N GLY A 96 0.86 26.62 -0.43
CA GLY A 96 -0.43 25.95 -0.60
C GLY A 96 -0.99 26.01 -2.03
N GLN A 97 -0.22 26.51 -3.01
CA GLN A 97 -0.68 26.60 -4.40
C GLN A 97 -0.28 25.40 -5.25
N ASP A 98 0.63 24.56 -4.75
CA ASP A 98 1.02 23.30 -5.39
C ASP A 98 1.47 22.30 -4.30
N TYR A 99 1.63 21.03 -4.66
CA TYR A 99 1.98 19.97 -3.71
C TYR A 99 2.86 18.87 -4.32
N ILE A 100 3.57 18.17 -3.44
CA ILE A 100 4.27 16.92 -3.75
C ILE A 100 3.54 15.80 -3.01
N LEU A 101 3.20 14.74 -3.73
CA LEU A 101 2.58 13.53 -3.17
C LEU A 101 3.27 12.29 -3.76
N GLU A 102 3.92 11.51 -2.90
CA GLU A 102 4.71 10.34 -3.31
C GLU A 102 4.55 9.17 -2.35
N ILE A 103 4.90 7.96 -2.79
CA ILE A 103 4.97 6.77 -1.95
C ILE A 103 6.43 6.55 -1.56
N ASN A 104 6.68 6.49 -0.26
CA ASN A 104 7.97 6.11 0.30
C ASN A 104 8.22 4.62 0.01
N LYS A 105 9.37 4.32 -0.59
CA LYS A 105 9.78 2.95 -0.90
C LYS A 105 10.34 2.22 0.31
#